data_AF-A0A954F9Y9-F1
#
_entry.id   AF-A0A954F9Y9-F1
#
_cell.length_a   1.000
_cell.length_b   1.000
_cell.length_c   1.000
_cell.angle_alpha   90.00
_cell.angle_beta   90.00
_cell.angle_gamma   90.00
#
_symmetry.space_group_name_H-M   'P 1'
#
loop_
_entity.id
_entity.type
_entity.pdbx_description
1 polymer ?
#
loop_
_entity_poly.entity_id
_entity_poly.type
_entity_poly.pdbx_seq_one_letter_code
_entity_poly.pdbx_strand_id
1 'polypeptide(L)'
;VDTIMICTMTALVMIITGAYNDPQYADLIKSDNGAALTSAAMNSQITGFNYVLSASVILFAYSTMISWSYYGERCWAFLFGDSAKISLAYRILFLVFVVLGSVVSATNVLDFGDLMILGMAFPNILGVLLLSNRVKRELDNYWSRYKSGEFDNAASSTESN
;
A
#
# COMPACT_ATOMS: atom_id res chain seq x y z
N VAL A 1 5.10 -3.59 8.13
CA VAL A 1 6.03 -2.49 8.45
C VAL A 1 5.30 -1.15 8.37
N ASP A 2 4.68 -0.82 7.25
CA ASP A 2 3.94 0.44 7.05
C ASP A 2 2.98 0.80 8.20
N THR A 3 1.95 -0.02 8.46
CA THR A 3 0.94 0.28 9.50
C THR A 3 1.49 0.29 10.93
N ILE A 4 2.31 -0.69 11.30
CA ILE A 4 2.74 -0.89 12.71
C ILE A 4 3.94 -0.01 13.08
N MET A 5 4.81 0.33 12.12
CA MET A 5 6.00 1.15 12.39
C MET A 5 5.80 2.58 11.89
N ILE A 6 5.43 2.77 10.62
CA ILE A 6 5.41 4.11 10.01
C ILE A 6 4.17 4.89 10.45
N CYS A 7 2.97 4.32 10.30
CA CYS A 7 1.73 5.02 10.69
C CYS A 7 1.67 5.28 12.20
N THR A 8 2.14 4.34 13.04
CA THR A 8 2.18 4.54 14.49
C THR A 8 3.16 5.63 14.90
N MET A 9 4.37 5.69 14.30
CA MET A 9 5.33 6.75 14.59
C MET A 9 4.78 8.12 14.23
N THR A 10 4.16 8.26 13.06
CA THR A 10 3.52 9.52 12.65
C THR A 10 2.37 9.90 13.59
N ALA A 11 1.51 8.94 13.95
CA ALA A 11 0.41 9.17 14.89
C ALA A 11 0.91 9.59 16.29
N LEU A 12 1.96 8.95 16.80
CA LEU A 12 2.57 9.31 18.08
C LEU A 12 3.13 10.74 18.06
N VAL A 13 3.79 11.15 16.97
CA VAL A 13 4.25 12.52 16.81
C VAL A 13 3.07 13.50 16.83
N MET A 14 1.99 13.20 16.10
CA MET A 14 0.78 14.04 16.10
C MET A 14 0.14 14.17 17.49
N ILE A 15 0.12 13.08 18.27
CA ILE A 15 -0.44 13.07 19.63
C ILE A 15 0.46 13.86 20.60
N ILE A 16 1.78 13.62 20.57
CA ILE A 16 2.73 14.27 21.49
C ILE A 16 2.81 15.77 21.23
N THR A 17 2.80 16.18 19.96
CA THR A 17 2.83 17.61 19.58
C THR A 17 1.51 18.33 19.84
N GLY A 18 0.40 17.60 20.02
CA GLY A 18 -0.93 18.20 20.17
C GLY A 18 -1.46 18.88 18.90
N ALA A 19 -0.78 18.73 17.76
CA ALA A 19 -1.10 19.44 16.52
C ALA A 19 -2.51 19.12 15.97
N TYR A 20 -3.11 18.00 16.38
CA TYR A 20 -4.48 17.63 16.01
C TYR A 20 -5.56 18.52 16.65
N ASN A 21 -5.24 19.29 17.70
CA ASN A 21 -6.19 20.13 18.45
C ASN A 21 -5.67 21.56 18.66
N ASP A 22 -4.60 21.95 17.96
CA ASP A 22 -4.05 23.30 18.06
C ASP A 22 -4.89 24.28 17.22
N PRO A 23 -5.39 25.40 17.79
CA PRO A 23 -6.10 26.43 17.05
C PRO A 23 -5.32 27.00 15.85
N GLN A 24 -3.99 26.98 15.88
CA GLN A 24 -3.12 27.42 14.79
C GLN A 24 -3.27 26.54 13.53
N TYR A 25 -3.63 25.27 13.69
CA TYR A 25 -3.78 24.31 12.58
C TYR A 25 -5.24 24.03 12.24
N ALA A 26 -6.19 24.76 12.84
CA ALA A 26 -7.63 24.56 12.63
C ALA A 26 -8.05 24.62 11.15
N ASP A 27 -7.41 25.48 10.36
CA ASP A 27 -7.70 25.60 8.92
C ASP A 27 -7.18 24.39 8.11
N LEU A 28 -6.05 23.81 8.51
CA LEU A 28 -5.49 22.60 7.88
C LEU A 28 -6.34 21.36 8.21
N ILE A 29 -6.90 21.31 9.43
CA ILE A 29 -7.80 20.24 9.86
C ILE A 29 -9.15 20.34 9.12
N LYS A 30 -9.70 21.56 8.98
CA LYS A 30 -10.95 21.78 8.23
C LYS A 30 -10.83 21.52 6.73
N SER A 31 -9.65 21.72 6.16
CA SER A 31 -9.37 21.49 4.74
C SER A 31 -8.88 20.06 4.44
N ASP A 32 -8.89 19.17 5.43
CA ASP A 32 -8.48 17.76 5.32
C ASP A 32 -7.06 17.58 4.74
N ASN A 33 -6.17 18.54 5.01
CA ASN A 33 -4.82 18.55 4.46
C ASN A 33 -3.81 17.88 5.40
N GLY A 34 -3.96 16.56 5.58
CA GLY A 34 -3.18 15.77 6.53
C GLY A 34 -1.67 15.78 6.31
N ALA A 35 -1.22 15.87 5.05
CA ALA A 35 0.20 15.95 4.71
C ALA A 35 0.83 17.27 5.18
N ALA A 36 0.14 18.40 4.95
CA ALA A 36 0.59 19.71 5.42
C ALA A 36 0.58 19.79 6.95
N LEU A 37 -0.46 19.24 7.59
CA LEU A 37 -0.57 19.18 9.04
C LEU A 37 0.60 18.40 9.68
N THR A 38 0.92 17.22 9.15
CA THR A 38 2.04 16.39 9.63
C THR A 38 3.38 17.10 9.46
N SER A 39 3.59 17.77 8.32
CA SER A 39 4.80 18.54 8.04
C SER A 39 4.97 19.71 9.01
N ALA A 40 3.89 20.44 9.32
CA ALA A 40 3.90 21.52 10.30
C ALA A 40 4.20 20.99 11.71
N ALA A 41 3.54 19.90 12.12
CA ALA A 41 3.74 19.27 13.42
C ALA A 41 5.18 18.80 13.63
N MET A 42 5.76 18.10 12.64
CA MET A 42 7.15 17.63 12.71
C MET A 42 8.16 18.78 12.69
N ASN A 43 7.91 19.82 11.89
CA ASN A 43 8.79 20.98 11.81
C ASN A 43 8.79 21.82 13.09
N SER A 44 7.72 21.77 13.89
CA SER A 44 7.66 22.42 15.21
C SER A 44 8.65 21.82 16.21
N GLN A 45 8.98 20.54 16.07
CA GLN A 45 9.88 19.81 16.96
C GLN A 45 11.31 19.75 16.42
N ILE A 46 11.45 19.59 15.10
CA ILE A 46 12.74 19.50 14.43
C ILE A 46 12.77 20.50 13.27
N THR A 47 13.53 21.58 13.45
CA THR A 47 13.67 22.63 12.44
C THR A 47 14.23 22.07 11.13
N GLY A 48 13.53 22.29 10.01
CA GLY A 48 13.96 21.84 8.68
C GLY A 48 13.56 20.40 8.34
N PHE A 49 12.83 19.72 9.22
CA PHE A 49 12.38 18.35 8.96
C PHE A 49 11.32 18.27 7.85
N ASN A 50 10.65 19.38 7.54
CA ASN A 50 9.72 19.50 6.41
C ASN A 50 10.36 19.08 5.07
N TYR A 51 11.64 19.42 4.82
CA TYR A 51 12.34 19.03 3.59
C TYR A 51 12.60 17.52 3.53
N VAL A 52 13.02 16.93 4.64
CA VAL A 52 13.27 15.49 4.75
C VAL A 52 11.97 14.70 4.60
N LEU A 53 10.91 15.14 5.26
CA LEU A 53 9.59 14.54 5.14
C LEU A 53 9.07 14.63 3.70
N SER A 54 9.21 15.79 3.05
CA SER A 54 8.78 15.97 1.66
C SER A 54 9.50 15.02 0.70
N ALA A 55 10.83 14.90 0.83
CA ALA A 55 11.61 13.94 0.03
C ALA A 55 11.18 12.49 0.30
N SER A 56 10.93 12.14 1.57
CA SER A 56 10.50 10.79 1.96
C SER A 56 9.11 10.45 1.42
N VAL A 57 8.16 11.39 1.48
CA VAL A 57 6.80 11.22 0.94
C VAL A 57 6.82 11.03 -0.57
N ILE A 58 7.68 11.76 -1.30
CA ILE A 58 7.84 11.58 -2.75
C ILE A 58 8.32 10.16 -3.08
N LEU A 59 9.34 9.67 -2.37
CA LEU A 59 9.86 8.31 -2.57
C LEU A 59 8.82 7.25 -2.21
N PHE A 60 8.06 7.46 -1.14
CA PHE A 60 6.98 6.57 -0.71
C PHE A 60 5.85 6.52 -1.74
N ALA A 61 5.39 7.68 -2.22
CA ALA A 61 4.39 7.78 -3.28
C ALA A 61 4.87 7.08 -4.57
N TYR A 62 6.13 7.26 -4.93
CA TYR A 62 6.72 6.59 -6.10
C TYR A 62 6.73 5.06 -5.96
N SER A 63 7.15 4.52 -4.81
CA SER A 63 7.13 3.07 -4.58
C SER A 63 5.71 2.48 -4.63
N THR A 64 4.73 3.25 -4.13
CA THR A 64 3.32 2.87 -4.15
C THR A 64 2.82 2.83 -5.59
N MET A 65 3.10 3.86 -6.39
CA MET A 65 2.73 3.90 -7.81
C MET A 65 3.28 2.71 -8.60
N ILE A 66 4.54 2.30 -8.37
CA ILE A 66 5.12 1.12 -9.03
C ILE A 66 4.33 -0.15 -8.67
N SER A 67 4.06 -0.35 -7.38
CA SER A 67 3.37 -1.54 -6.89
C SER A 67 1.95 -1.65 -7.46
N TRP A 68 1.20 -0.54 -7.43
CA TRP A 68 -0.16 -0.49 -7.98
C TRP A 68 -0.18 -0.61 -9.50
N SER A 69 0.79 -0.03 -10.21
CA SER A 69 0.94 -0.22 -11.66
C SER A 69 1.16 -1.70 -11.99
N TYR A 70 2.01 -2.39 -11.24
CA TYR A 70 2.25 -3.82 -11.44
C TYR A 70 1.01 -4.68 -11.14
N TYR A 71 0.34 -4.46 -10.01
CA TYR A 71 -0.87 -5.21 -9.66
C TYR A 71 -1.98 -5.02 -10.70
N GLY A 72 -2.16 -3.79 -11.18
CA GLY A 72 -3.13 -3.50 -12.21
C GLY A 72 -2.76 -4.11 -13.56
N GLU A 73 -1.48 -4.10 -13.94
CA GLU A 73 -1.01 -4.78 -15.18
C GLU A 73 -1.30 -6.28 -15.12
N ARG A 74 -1.09 -6.93 -13.96
CA ARG A 74 -1.40 -8.36 -13.79
C ARG A 74 -2.90 -8.64 -13.93
N CYS A 75 -3.75 -7.79 -13.36
CA CYS A 75 -5.21 -7.90 -13.51
C CYS A 75 -5.64 -7.69 -14.98
N TRP A 76 -5.00 -6.73 -15.67
CA TRP A 76 -5.25 -6.43 -17.07
C TRP A 76 -4.83 -7.58 -17.99
N ALA A 77 -3.65 -8.16 -17.76
CA ALA A 77 -3.16 -9.32 -18.49
C ALA A 77 -4.03 -10.57 -18.26
N PHE A 78 -4.59 -10.73 -17.05
CA PHE A 78 -5.55 -11.82 -16.77
C PHE A 78 -6.84 -11.67 -17.59
N LEU A 79 -7.33 -10.44 -17.81
CA LEU A 79 -8.58 -10.19 -18.52
C LEU A 79 -8.44 -10.20 -20.04
N PHE A 80 -7.37 -9.62 -20.57
CA PHE A 80 -7.18 -9.39 -22.01
C PHE A 80 -6.07 -10.25 -22.65
N GLY A 81 -5.35 -11.04 -21.84
CA GLY A 81 -4.24 -11.88 -22.27
C GLY A 81 -2.87 -11.25 -22.06
N ASP A 82 -1.85 -12.10 -21.90
CA ASP A 82 -0.46 -11.70 -21.64
C ASP A 82 0.27 -11.43 -22.97
N SER A 83 0.04 -10.25 -23.53
CA SER A 83 0.73 -9.77 -24.74
C SER A 83 1.45 -8.46 -24.45
N ALA A 84 2.69 -8.33 -24.92
CA ALA A 84 3.50 -7.12 -24.71
C ALA A 84 2.80 -5.82 -25.17
N LYS A 85 1.97 -5.89 -26.22
CA LYS A 85 1.17 -4.75 -26.71
C LYS A 85 0.08 -4.35 -25.71
N ILE A 86 -0.54 -5.33 -25.05
CA ILE A 86 -1.62 -5.13 -24.09
C ILE A 86 -1.07 -4.56 -22.77
N SER A 87 0.07 -5.08 -22.30
CA SER A 87 0.83 -4.49 -21.18
C SER A 87 1.25 -3.05 -21.46
N LEU A 88 1.76 -2.76 -22.67
CA LEU A 88 2.15 -1.40 -23.03
C LEU A 88 0.96 -0.44 -23.02
N ALA A 89 -0.20 -0.87 -23.53
CA ALA A 89 -1.43 -0.08 -23.48
C ALA A 89 -1.84 0.26 -22.04
N TYR A 90 -1.76 -0.71 -21.12
CA TYR A 90 -2.03 -0.49 -19.70
C TYR A 90 -1.07 0.53 -19.07
N ARG A 91 0.25 0.42 -19.35
CA ARG A 91 1.25 1.34 -18.81
C ARG A 91 1.05 2.77 -19.30
N ILE A 92 0.68 2.96 -20.57
CA ILE A 92 0.33 4.29 -21.11
C ILE A 92 -0.92 4.83 -20.41
N LEU A 93 -1.96 4.00 -20.30
CA LEU A 93 -3.20 4.37 -19.62
C LEU A 93 -2.95 4.80 -18.16
N PHE A 94 -2.14 4.03 -17.43
CA PHE A 94 -1.76 4.31 -16.06
C PHE A 94 -1.06 5.67 -15.93
N LEU A 95 -0.10 5.98 -16.82
CA LEU A 95 0.58 7.28 -16.83
C LEU A 95 -0.39 8.45 -17.10
N VAL A 96 -1.36 8.27 -18.01
CA VAL A 96 -2.40 9.28 -18.24
C VAL A 96 -3.22 9.52 -16.97
N PHE A 97 -3.64 8.46 -16.28
CA PHE A 97 -4.37 8.60 -15.01
C PHE A 97 -3.54 9.23 -13.90
N VAL A 98 -2.22 8.99 -13.85
CA VAL A 98 -1.32 9.67 -12.89
C VAL A 98 -1.30 11.18 -13.14
N VAL A 99 -1.24 11.62 -14.41
CA VAL A 99 -1.29 13.04 -14.77
C VAL A 99 -2.68 13.63 -14.46
N LEU A 100 -3.76 12.90 -14.73
CA LEU A 100 -5.10 13.36 -14.35
C LEU A 100 -5.26 13.48 -12.83
N GLY A 101 -4.71 12.52 -12.08
CA GLY A 101 -4.74 12.52 -10.62
C GLY A 101 -4.03 13.70 -9.98
N SER A 102 -3.07 14.34 -10.65
CA SER A 102 -2.42 15.56 -10.14
C SER A 102 -3.26 16.83 -10.33
N VAL A 103 -4.30 16.78 -11.16
CA VAL A 103 -5.17 17.93 -11.48
C VAL A 103 -6.52 17.84 -10.76
N VAL A 104 -6.98 16.64 -10.39
CA VAL A 104 -8.25 16.42 -9.69
C VAL A 104 -8.09 16.65 -8.18
N SER A 105 -9.15 17.13 -7.52
CA SER A 105 -9.19 17.28 -6.06
C SER A 105 -8.91 15.96 -5.34
N ALA A 106 -8.01 15.99 -4.35
CA ALA A 106 -7.60 14.81 -3.59
C ALA A 106 -8.78 14.11 -2.91
N THR A 107 -9.70 14.85 -2.28
CA THR A 107 -10.85 14.27 -1.57
C THR A 107 -11.73 13.41 -2.49
N ASN A 108 -12.07 13.91 -3.67
CA ASN A 108 -12.92 13.19 -4.62
C ASN A 108 -12.24 11.90 -5.14
N VAL A 109 -10.92 11.94 -5.33
CA VAL A 109 -10.15 10.77 -5.79
C VAL A 109 -10.03 9.73 -4.68
N LEU A 110 -9.86 10.17 -3.43
CA LEU A 110 -9.80 9.29 -2.26
C LEU A 110 -11.14 8.58 -2.02
N ASP A 111 -12.25 9.32 -2.01
CA ASP A 111 -13.60 8.74 -1.82
C ASP A 111 -13.94 7.72 -2.93
N PHE A 112 -13.60 8.05 -4.18
CA PHE A 112 -13.80 7.16 -5.31
C PHE A 112 -12.89 5.92 -5.21
N GLY A 113 -11.63 6.12 -4.82
CA GLY A 113 -10.66 5.04 -4.59
C GLY A 113 -11.12 4.07 -3.50
N ASP A 114 -11.64 4.59 -2.39
CA ASP A 114 -12.16 3.78 -1.29
C ASP A 114 -13.35 2.92 -1.74
N LEU A 115 -14.26 3.47 -2.55
CA LEU A 115 -15.36 2.70 -3.13
C LEU A 115 -14.86 1.58 -4.06
N MET A 116 -13.84 1.84 -4.87
CA MET A 116 -13.25 0.83 -5.75
C MET A 116 -12.52 -0.27 -4.97
N ILE A 117 -11.75 0.11 -3.93
CA ILE A 117 -11.05 -0.84 -3.05
C ILE A 117 -12.05 -1.70 -2.31
N LEU A 118 -13.13 -1.11 -1.79
CA LEU A 118 -14.22 -1.84 -1.14
C LEU A 118 -14.89 -2.82 -2.13
N GLY A 119 -15.13 -2.38 -3.37
CA GLY A 119 -15.67 -3.20 -4.44
C GLY A 119 -14.81 -4.42 -4.78
N MET A 120 -13.47 -4.27 -4.73
CA MET A 120 -12.52 -5.38 -4.91
C MET A 120 -12.43 -6.28 -3.66
N ALA A 121 -12.46 -5.68 -2.47
CA ALA A 121 -12.32 -6.39 -1.20
C ALA A 121 -13.49 -7.34 -0.95
N PHE A 122 -14.71 -6.94 -1.28
CA PHE A 122 -15.92 -7.75 -1.04
C PHE A 122 -15.86 -9.17 -1.66
N PRO A 123 -15.65 -9.35 -2.98
CA PRO A 123 -15.53 -10.68 -3.57
C PRO A 123 -14.30 -11.45 -3.08
N ASN A 124 -13.18 -10.75 -2.80
CA ASN A 124 -11.96 -11.38 -2.29
C ASN A 124 -12.19 -12.01 -0.90
N ILE A 125 -12.77 -11.25 0.03
CA ILE A 125 -13.09 -11.72 1.39
C ILE A 125 -14.05 -12.91 1.33
N LEU A 126 -15.09 -12.83 0.48
CA LEU A 126 -16.03 -13.95 0.31
C LEU A 126 -15.32 -15.22 -0.20
N GLY A 127 -14.42 -15.08 -1.18
CA GLY A 127 -13.61 -16.18 -1.69
C GLY A 127 -12.71 -16.80 -0.62
N VAL A 128 -12.04 -15.98 0.19
CA VAL A 128 -11.19 -16.44 1.30
C VAL A 128 -12.01 -17.17 2.35
N LEU A 129 -13.21 -16.70 2.69
CA LEU A 129 -14.08 -17.39 3.65
C LEU A 129 -14.50 -18.77 3.16
N LEU A 130 -14.88 -18.91 1.89
CA LEU A 130 -15.23 -20.21 1.29
C LEU A 130 -14.03 -21.16 1.21
N LEU A 131 -12.84 -20.62 0.92
CA LEU A 131 -11.60 -21.40 0.79
C LEU A 131 -10.88 -21.63 2.12
N SER A 132 -11.29 -20.98 3.21
CA SER A 132 -10.62 -21.00 4.52
C SER A 132 -10.34 -22.42 5.03
N ASN A 133 -11.31 -23.32 4.89
CA ASN A 133 -11.16 -24.73 5.27
C ASN A 133 -10.08 -25.47 4.44
N ARG A 134 -10.00 -25.16 3.14
CA ARG A 134 -9.00 -25.76 2.25
C ARG A 134 -7.61 -25.20 2.54
N VAL A 135 -7.49 -23.89 2.74
CA VAL A 135 -6.23 -23.23 3.12
C VAL A 135 -5.72 -23.78 4.44
N LYS A 136 -6.60 -23.99 5.43
CA LYS A 136 -6.21 -24.60 6.71
C LYS A 136 -5.60 -25.99 6.53
N ARG A 137 -6.25 -26.85 5.72
CA ARG A 137 -5.73 -28.20 5.45
C ARG A 137 -4.36 -28.18 4.76
N GLU A 138 -4.19 -27.33 3.76
CA GLU A 138 -2.88 -27.20 3.08
C GLU A 138 -1.81 -26.61 4.01
N LEU A 139 -2.19 -25.68 4.90
CA LEU A 139 -1.31 -25.14 5.93
C LEU A 139 -0.87 -26.23 6.92
N ASP A 140 -1.79 -27.07 7.40
CA ASP A 140 -1.49 -28.18 8.31
C ASP A 140 -0.53 -29.19 7.65
N ASN A 141 -0.75 -29.51 6.38
CA ASN A 141 0.14 -30.35 5.58
C ASN A 141 1.53 -29.72 5.43
N TYR A 142 1.61 -28.44 5.06
CA TYR A 142 2.88 -27.70 4.94
C TYR A 142 3.65 -27.68 6.27
N TRP A 143 2.94 -27.42 7.37
CA TRP A 143 3.53 -27.35 8.70
C TRP A 143 4.04 -28.71 9.19
N SER A 144 3.33 -29.79 8.86
CA SER A 144 3.79 -31.16 9.12
C SER A 144 5.11 -31.45 8.39
N ARG A 145 5.19 -31.11 7.10
CA ARG A 145 6.40 -31.31 6.27
C ARG A 145 7.58 -30.44 6.71
N TYR A 146 7.29 -29.23 7.17
CA TYR A 146 8.29 -28.32 7.75
C TYR A 146 8.88 -28.90 9.04
N LYS A 147 8.04 -29.39 9.95
CA LYS A 147 8.49 -29.98 11.22
C LYS A 147 9.18 -31.32 11.07
N SER A 148 8.86 -32.09 10.02
CA SER A 148 9.53 -33.37 9.74
C SER A 148 10.90 -33.20 9.06
N GLY A 149 11.37 -31.97 8.82
CA GLY A 149 12.67 -31.71 8.18
C GLY A 149 12.73 -32.14 6.71
N GLU A 150 11.58 -32.36 6.08
CA GLU A 150 11.51 -32.91 4.72
C GLU A 150 12.09 -31.93 3.68
N PHE A 151 11.99 -30.62 3.94
CA PHE A 151 12.56 -29.58 3.08
C PHE A 151 14.09 -29.49 3.17
N ASP A 152 14.69 -29.83 4.31
CA ASP A 152 16.16 -29.87 4.48
C ASP A 152 16.74 -31.15 3.84
N ASN A 153 16.05 -32.28 4.00
CA ASN A 153 16.45 -33.56 3.38
C ASN A 153 16.41 -33.49 1.84
N ALA A 154 15.38 -32.85 1.27
CA ALA A 154 15.27 -32.65 -0.19
C ALA A 154 16.37 -31.75 -0.77
N ALA A 155 16.82 -30.74 -0.02
CA ALA A 155 17.96 -29.90 -0.40
C ALA A 155 19.28 -30.70 -0.41
N SER A 156 19.51 -31.52 0.63
CA SER A 156 20.73 -32.35 0.73
C SER A 156 20.84 -33.47 -0.32
N SER A 157 19.71 -34.03 -0.79
CA SER A 157 19.69 -35.06 -1.84
C SER A 157 19.91 -34.51 -3.25
N THR A 158 19.83 -33.18 -3.43
CA THR A 158 20.06 -32.53 -4.73
C THR A 158 21.54 -32.15 -4.91
N GLU A 159 22.29 -31.98 -3.81
CA GLU A 159 23.73 -31.72 -3.84
C GLU A 159 24.60 -32.99 -3.93
N SER A 160 24.01 -34.18 -3.75
CA SER A 160 24.73 -35.47 -3.79
C SER A 160 24.66 -36.20 -5.14
N ASN A 161 24.19 -35.54 -6.21
CA ASN A 161 24.19 -36.01 -7.61
C ASN A 161 24.87 -34.97 -8.50
#